data_AF-A0A658NL68-F1
#
_entry.id   AF-A0A658NL68-F1
#
_cell.length_a   1.000
_cell.length_b   1.000
_cell.length_c   1.000
_cell.angle_alpha   90.00
_cell.angle_beta   90.00
_cell.angle_gamma   90.00
#
_symmetry.space_group_name_H-M   'P 1'
#
loop_
_entity.id
_entity.type
_entity.pdbx_description
1 polymer ?
#
loop_
_entity_poly.entity_id
_entity_poly.type
_entity_poly.pdbx_seq_one_letter_code
_entity_poly.pdbx_strand_id
1 'polypeptide(L)'
;LRDCLGRQWQCSTIQVDFTLPDRFDLLYVGEDGERHRPVMVHRAIMGSVERFIGILTEHFAGAFPAWLAPVQARILTVTDNHDE
;
A
#
# COMPACT_ATOMS: atom_id res chain seq x y z
N LEU A 1 -1.51 2.87 13.17
CA LEU A 1 -2.11 4.10 12.61
C LEU A 1 -3.44 4.36 13.29
N ARG A 2 -3.86 5.62 13.44
CA ARG A 2 -5.17 5.96 14.01
C ARG A 2 -6.01 6.67 12.95
N ASP A 3 -7.26 6.26 12.75
CA ASP A 3 -8.16 6.89 11.80
C ASP A 3 -8.82 8.17 12.36
N CYS A 4 -9.66 8.81 11.54
CA CYS A 4 -10.41 10.02 11.91
C CYS A 4 -11.42 9.81 13.05
N LEU A 5 -11.80 8.56 13.34
CA LEU A 5 -12.71 8.16 14.42
C LEU A 5 -11.96 7.66 15.66
N GLY A 6 -10.62 7.70 15.64
CA GLY A 6 -9.80 7.30 16.76
C GLY A 6 -9.56 5.79 16.90
N ARG A 7 -9.94 4.97 15.91
CA ARG A 7 -9.69 3.51 15.89
C ARG A 7 -8.26 3.22 15.43
N GLN A 8 -7.70 2.11 15.91
CA GLN A 8 -6.35 1.69 15.53
C GLN A 8 -6.39 0.70 14.36
N TRP A 9 -5.51 0.93 13.39
CA TRP A 9 -5.32 0.08 12.22
C TRP A 9 -3.86 -0.37 12.14
N GLN A 10 -3.68 -1.69 11.94
CA GLN A 10 -2.42 -2.26 11.50
C GLN A 10 -2.39 -2.24 9.97
N CYS A 11 -1.51 -1.41 9.41
CA CYS A 11 -1.32 -1.29 7.97
C CYS A 11 0.01 -1.92 7.57
N SER A 12 1.11 -1.35 8.07
CA SER A 12 2.44 -1.80 7.72
C SER A 12 2.90 -3.00 8.55
N THR A 13 3.69 -3.86 7.91
CA THR A 13 4.39 -4.97 8.56
C THR A 13 5.82 -5.05 8.02
N ILE A 14 6.74 -5.37 8.92
CA ILE A 14 8.10 -5.81 8.60
C ILE A 14 8.31 -7.08 9.41
N GLN A 15 8.53 -8.19 8.73
CA GLN A 15 8.68 -9.51 9.34
C GLN A 15 10.01 -10.10 8.90
N VAL A 16 10.82 -10.50 9.88
CA VAL A 16 12.10 -11.18 9.64
C VAL A 16 11.85 -12.68 9.71
N ASP A 17 12.26 -13.39 8.67
CA ASP A 17 11.99 -14.81 8.47
C ASP A 17 13.28 -15.58 8.21
N PHE A 18 13.54 -16.53 9.09
CA PHE A 18 14.68 -17.45 9.03
C PHE A 18 14.27 -18.87 8.57
N THR A 19 12.97 -19.15 8.44
CA THR A 19 12.43 -20.49 8.15
C THR A 19 12.22 -20.73 6.66
N LEU A 20 11.63 -19.79 5.91
CA LEU A 20 11.42 -19.98 4.48
C LEU A 20 12.73 -20.10 3.67
N PRO A 21 13.80 -19.32 3.95
CA PRO A 21 15.09 -19.54 3.32
C PRO A 21 15.62 -20.96 3.47
N ASP A 22 15.37 -21.61 4.61
CA ASP A 22 15.73 -23.01 4.84
C ASP A 22 14.86 -23.97 4.04
N ARG A 23 13.54 -23.80 4.10
CA ARG A 23 12.59 -24.68 3.41
C ARG A 23 12.74 -24.67 1.88
N PHE A 24 13.16 -23.55 1.30
CA PHE A 24 13.40 -23.41 -0.13
C PHE A 24 14.86 -23.65 -0.55
N ASP A 25 15.73 -24.02 0.39
CA ASP A 25 17.18 -24.19 0.20
C ASP A 25 17.85 -22.99 -0.51
N LEU A 26 17.53 -21.78 -0.05
CA LEU A 26 18.12 -20.56 -0.60
C LEU A 26 19.55 -20.41 -0.09
N LEU A 27 20.49 -20.19 -1.02
CA LEU A 27 21.91 -20.04 -0.71
C LEU A 27 22.53 -18.96 -1.62
N TYR A 28 23.49 -18.20 -1.09
CA TYR A 28 24.34 -17.27 -1.83
C TYR A 28 25.82 -17.49 -1.46
N VAL A 29 26.75 -17.01 -2.28
CA VAL A 29 28.20 -17.09 -1.98
C VAL A 29 28.64 -15.78 -1.32
N GLY A 30 29.23 -15.89 -0.13
CA GLY A 30 29.73 -14.76 0.64
C GLY A 30 31.08 -14.24 0.15
N GLU A 31 31.54 -13.15 0.75
CA GLU A 31 32.88 -12.58 0.48
C GLU A 31 34.02 -13.54 0.89
N ASP A 32 33.73 -14.47 1.79
CA ASP A 32 34.61 -15.56 2.21
C ASP A 32 34.66 -16.73 1.21
N GLY A 33 33.86 -16.70 0.15
CA GLY A 33 33.75 -17.77 -0.84
C GLY A 33 32.87 -18.95 -0.41
N GLU A 34 32.31 -18.91 0.80
CA GLU A 34 31.48 -19.98 1.36
C GLU A 34 29.99 -19.78 1.02
N ARG A 35 29.20 -20.87 1.14
CA ARG A 35 27.76 -20.82 0.91
C ARG A 35 27.04 -20.39 2.20
N HIS A 36 26.31 -19.29 2.12
CA HIS A 36 25.52 -18.74 3.22
C HIS A 36 24.04 -18.76 2.90
N ARG A 37 23.22 -18.82 3.94
CA ARG A 37 21.76 -18.73 3.81
C ARG A 37 21.30 -17.29 4.03
N PRO A 38 20.49 -16.71 3.14
CA PRO A 38 19.98 -15.36 3.34
C PRO A 38 18.92 -15.34 4.45
N VAL A 39 18.76 -14.17 5.07
CA VAL A 39 17.60 -13.85 5.91
C VAL A 39 16.55 -13.19 5.02
N MET A 40 15.29 -13.63 5.12
CA MET A 40 14.19 -13.08 4.33
C MET A 40 13.47 -12.00 5.14
N VAL A 41 13.17 -10.86 4.51
CA VAL A 41 12.38 -9.79 5.12
C VAL A 41 11.11 -9.58 4.30
N HIS A 42 9.97 -9.93 4.89
CA HIS A 42 8.65 -9.67 4.30
C HIS A 42 8.20 -8.27 4.70
N ARG A 43 7.79 -7.46 3.72
CA ARG A 43 7.31 -6.10 3.97
C ARG A 43 6.02 -5.79 3.21
N ALA A 44 5.07 -5.19 3.92
CA ALA A 44 3.93 -4.49 3.33
C ALA A 44 3.84 -3.11 3.96
N ILE A 45 3.74 -2.05 3.16
CA ILE A 45 3.61 -0.67 3.68
C ILE A 45 2.14 -0.33 3.88
N MET A 46 1.34 -0.53 2.83
CA MET A 46 -0.09 -0.23 2.85
C MET A 46 -0.93 -1.35 3.46
N GLY A 47 -0.33 -2.54 3.68
CA GLY A 47 -1.09 -3.76 3.93
C GLY A 47 -1.82 -4.20 2.66
N SER A 48 -3.11 -4.53 2.77
CA SER A 48 -3.98 -4.75 1.60
C SER A 48 -4.43 -3.41 1.03
N VAL A 49 -4.46 -3.32 -0.30
CA VAL A 49 -4.86 -2.11 -1.01
C VAL A 49 -6.33 -1.77 -0.74
N GLU A 50 -7.18 -2.79 -0.68
CA GLU A 50 -8.62 -2.66 -0.39
C GLU A 50 -8.84 -2.04 1.00
N ARG A 51 -8.13 -2.55 2.01
CA ARG A 51 -8.18 -1.99 3.37
C ARG A 51 -7.64 -0.56 3.38
N PHE A 52 -6.55 -0.30 2.66
CA PHE A 52 -5.96 1.04 2.59
C PHE A 52 -6.91 2.05 1.95
N ILE A 53 -7.59 1.68 0.86
CA ILE A 53 -8.63 2.52 0.22
C ILE A 53 -9.79 2.77 1.21
N GLY A 54 -10.23 1.75 1.95
CA GLY A 54 -11.25 1.92 3.00
C GLY A 54 -10.84 2.95 4.05
N ILE A 55 -9.61 2.84 4.56
CA ILE A 55 -9.03 3.82 5.51
C ILE A 55 -8.96 5.22 4.90
N LEU A 56 -8.52 5.35 3.65
CA LEU A 56 -8.47 6.65 2.96
C LEU A 56 -9.85 7.26 2.76
N THR A 57 -10.85 6.43 2.42
CA THR A 57 -12.24 6.85 2.23
C THR A 57 -12.80 7.45 3.51
N GLU A 58 -12.60 6.77 4.65
CA GLU A 58 -13.02 7.28 5.96
C GLU A 58 -12.19 8.50 6.38
N HIS A 59 -10.88 8.48 6.17
CA HIS A 59 -9.98 9.58 6.53
C HIS A 59 -10.34 10.89 5.84
N PHE A 60 -10.71 10.84 4.56
CA PHE A 60 -11.13 12.00 3.78
C PHE A 60 -12.64 12.23 3.77
N ALA A 61 -13.43 11.39 4.47
CA ALA A 61 -14.89 11.40 4.42
C ALA A 61 -15.45 11.44 2.98
N GLY A 62 -14.80 10.74 2.05
CA GLY A 62 -15.12 10.71 0.62
C GLY A 62 -14.64 11.91 -0.22
N ALA A 63 -14.16 13.00 0.40
CA ALA A 63 -13.60 14.16 -0.28
C ALA A 63 -12.10 13.96 -0.59
N PHE A 64 -11.81 13.05 -1.53
CA PHE A 64 -10.44 12.69 -1.87
C PHE A 64 -9.61 13.88 -2.40
N PRO A 65 -8.29 13.90 -2.13
CA PRO A 65 -7.37 14.82 -2.80
C PRO A 65 -7.49 14.70 -4.32
N ALA A 66 -7.26 15.81 -5.04
CA ALA A 66 -7.43 15.86 -6.51
C ALA A 66 -6.68 14.76 -7.27
N TRP A 67 -5.52 14.30 -6.78
CA TRP A 67 -4.74 13.22 -7.42
C TRP A 67 -5.33 11.82 -7.22
N LEU A 68 -6.25 11.64 -6.28
CA LEU A 68 -6.87 10.37 -5.92
C LEU A 68 -8.38 10.33 -6.24
N ALA A 69 -9.01 11.49 -6.43
CA ALA A 69 -10.42 11.60 -6.74
C ALA A 69 -10.76 10.83 -8.03
N PRO A 70 -11.78 9.93 -8.03
CA PRO A 70 -12.20 9.21 -9.23
C PRO A 70 -12.63 10.14 -10.38
N VAL A 71 -13.15 11.31 -10.00
CA VAL A 71 -13.52 12.41 -10.88
C VAL A 71 -12.86 13.66 -10.34
N GLN A 72 -11.92 14.21 -11.10
CA GLN A 72 -11.14 15.36 -10.66
C GLN A 72 -11.86 16.69 -10.96
N ALA A 73 -12.54 16.76 -12.10
CA ALA A 73 -13.33 17.91 -12.53
C ALA A 73 -14.51 17.47 -13.41
N ARG A 74 -15.53 18.33 -13.45
CA ARG A 74 -16.64 18.30 -14.40
C ARG A 74 -16.80 19.71 -14.96
N ILE A 75 -16.99 19.80 -16.27
CA ILE A 75 -17.27 21.06 -16.95
C ILE A 75 -18.76 21.06 -17.24
N LEU A 76 -19.45 22.13 -16.84
CA LEU A 76 -20.86 22.33 -17.12
C LEU A 76 -21.03 23.64 -17.87
N THR A 77 -21.68 23.58 -19.01
CA THR A 77 -22.10 24.75 -19.79
C THR A 77 -23.38 25.34 -19.19
N VAL A 78 -23.63 26.63 -19.43
CA VAL A 78 -24.84 27.30 -18.94
C VAL A 78 -26.03 27.04 -19.87
N THR A 79 -25.76 26.78 -21.15
CA THR A 79 -26.75 26.44 -22.18
C THR A 79 -26.20 25.37 -23.11
N ASP A 80 -27.10 24.51 -23.60
CA ASP A 80 -26.79 23.40 -24.50
C ASP A 80 -26.18 23.86 -25.85
N ASN A 81 -26.36 25.14 -26.23
CA ASN A 81 -25.80 25.70 -27.46
C ASN A 81 -24.26 25.73 -27.49
N HIS A 82 -23.58 25.48 -26.37
CA HIS A 82 -22.12 25.41 -26.30
C HIS A 82 -21.59 23.96 -26.27
N ASP A 83 -22.47 22.95 -26.38
CA ASP A 83 -22.12 21.52 -26.36
C ASP A 83 -21.89 20.93 -27.79
N GLU A 84 -22.06 21.74 -28.84
CA GLU A 84 -21.59 21.45 -30.22
C GLU A 84 -20.14 21.93 -30.43
#